data_AF-A0A523P9J9-F1
#
_entry.id   AF-A0A523P9J9-F1
#
_cell.length_a   1.000
_cell.length_b   1.000
_cell.length_c   1.000
_cell.angle_alpha   90.00
_cell.angle_beta   90.00
_cell.angle_gamma   90.00
#
_symmetry.space_group_name_H-M   'P 1'
#
loop_
_entity.id
_entity.type
_entity.pdbx_description
1 polymer ?
#
loop_
_entity_poly.entity_id
_entity_poly.type
_entity_poly.pdbx_seq_one_letter_code
_entity_poly.pdbx_strand_id
1 'polypeptide(L)'
;CRDGIERGLDRRLNTIERTFFYLPLEHAEDAKMQAMSIKCYREMHDTTTGELAEIVIKNLNFAQAHFDLLERLGRFPHRNAALGRVSTADELAFLNSQANNFGQR
;
A
#
# COMPACT_ATOMS: atom_id res chain seq x y z
N CYS A 1 4.04 -12.48 -4.46
CA CYS A 1 4.72 -11.78 -3.34
C CYS A 1 4.67 -12.56 -2.03
N ARG A 2 3.50 -13.01 -1.54
CA ARG A 2 3.37 -13.75 -0.26
C ARG A 2 4.30 -14.95 -0.13
N ASP A 3 4.29 -15.88 -1.09
CA ASP A 3 5.16 -17.05 -1.08
C ASP A 3 6.65 -16.67 -1.05
N GLY A 4 7.02 -15.55 -1.66
CA GLY A 4 8.38 -15.04 -1.61
C GLY A 4 8.77 -14.50 -0.23
N ILE A 5 7.85 -13.80 0.45
CA ILE A 5 8.05 -13.36 1.85
C ILE A 5 8.14 -14.55 2.80
N GLU A 6 7.25 -15.54 2.66
CA GLU A 6 7.26 -16.76 3.48
C GLU A 6 8.58 -17.54 3.33
N ARG A 7 9.18 -17.48 2.14
CA ARG A 7 10.49 -18.10 1.83
C ARG A 7 11.68 -17.16 2.08
N GLY A 8 11.46 -15.94 2.58
CA GLY A 8 12.50 -14.93 2.83
C GLY A 8 13.23 -14.43 1.58
N LEU A 9 12.65 -14.61 0.39
CA LEU A 9 13.25 -14.20 -0.89
C LEU A 9 13.28 -12.69 -1.05
N ASP A 10 12.34 -11.97 -0.43
CA ASP A 10 12.29 -10.51 -0.38
C ASP A 10 13.55 -9.91 0.26
N ARG A 11 14.14 -10.59 1.25
CA ARG A 11 15.35 -10.14 1.96
C ARG A 11 16.63 -10.28 1.14
N ARG A 12 16.56 -10.93 -0.03
CA ARG A 12 17.68 -11.06 -0.98
C ARG A 12 17.73 -9.90 -1.98
N LEU A 13 16.68 -9.08 -2.01
CA LEU A 13 16.56 -7.91 -2.88
C LEU A 13 17.19 -6.69 -2.23
N ASN A 14 17.65 -5.73 -3.04
CA ASN A 14 18.03 -4.43 -2.51
C ASN A 14 16.78 -3.64 -2.05
N THR A 15 16.97 -2.55 -1.29
CA THR A 15 15.86 -1.77 -0.70
C THR A 15 14.83 -1.28 -1.74
N ILE A 16 15.28 -0.88 -2.93
CA ILE A 16 14.40 -0.37 -3.97
C ILE A 16 13.61 -1.52 -4.61
N GLU A 17 14.28 -2.61 -4.98
CA GLU A 17 13.62 -3.82 -5.48
C GLU A 17 12.59 -4.38 -4.48
N ARG A 18 12.95 -4.42 -3.19
CA ARG A 18 12.09 -4.90 -2.11
C ARG A 18 10.86 -3.99 -1.91
N THR A 19 10.99 -2.68 -2.14
CA THR A 19 9.84 -1.76 -2.22
C THR A 19 8.86 -2.19 -3.30
N PHE A 20 9.33 -2.38 -4.54
CA PHE A 20 8.46 -2.83 -5.64
C PHE A 20 7.87 -4.21 -5.40
N PHE A 21 8.59 -5.09 -4.70
CA PHE A 21 8.11 -6.41 -4.30
C PHE A 21 6.90 -6.34 -3.35
N TYR A 22 6.80 -5.29 -2.52
CA TYR A 22 5.72 -5.10 -1.55
C TYR A 22 4.50 -4.35 -2.09
N LEU A 23 4.66 -3.53 -3.14
CA LEU A 23 3.56 -2.76 -3.73
C LEU A 23 2.30 -3.59 -4.05
N PRO A 24 2.37 -4.84 -4.56
CA PRO A 24 1.17 -5.63 -4.79
C PRO A 24 0.35 -5.93 -3.54
N LEU A 25 0.99 -6.00 -2.36
CA LEU A 25 0.31 -6.20 -1.08
C LEU A 25 -0.41 -4.92 -0.62
N GLU A 26 0.25 -3.77 -0.77
CA GLU A 26 -0.32 -2.45 -0.47
C GLU A 26 -1.53 -2.12 -1.38
N HIS A 27 -1.46 -2.51 -2.65
CA HIS A 27 -2.53 -2.25 -3.62
C HIS A 27 -3.68 -3.27 -3.58
N ALA A 28 -3.62 -4.29 -2.73
CA ALA A 28 -4.70 -5.27 -2.62
C ALA A 28 -5.91 -4.67 -1.89
N GLU A 29 -7.13 -4.94 -2.37
CA GLU A 29 -8.36 -4.68 -1.60
C GLU A 29 -8.58 -5.82 -0.57
N ASP A 30 -7.57 -6.07 0.26
CA ASP A 30 -7.56 -7.10 1.30
C ASP A 30 -6.78 -6.59 2.52
N ALA A 31 -7.47 -6.47 3.66
CA ALA A 31 -6.89 -5.89 4.87
C ALA A 31 -5.71 -6.71 5.44
N LYS A 32 -5.71 -8.04 5.26
CA LYS A 32 -4.60 -8.88 5.73
C LYS A 32 -3.37 -8.69 4.86
N MET A 33 -3.55 -8.53 3.56
CA MET A 33 -2.45 -8.22 2.64
C MET A 33 -1.86 -6.84 2.91
N GLN A 34 -2.70 -5.82 3.14
CA GLN A 34 -2.19 -4.49 3.48
C GLN A 34 -1.52 -4.44 4.86
N ALA A 35 -2.05 -5.15 5.86
CA ALA A 35 -1.35 -5.29 7.15
C ALA A 35 0.02 -5.98 6.99
N MET A 36 0.12 -6.95 6.08
CA MET A 36 1.39 -7.59 5.73
C MET A 36 2.35 -6.60 5.06
N SER A 37 1.90 -5.74 4.13
CA SER A 37 2.77 -4.73 3.51
C SER A 37 3.33 -3.76 4.55
N ILE A 38 2.49 -3.26 5.47
CA ILE A 38 2.92 -2.38 6.57
C ILE A 38 3.99 -3.04 7.43
N LYS A 39 3.78 -4.31 7.81
CA LYS A 39 4.78 -5.07 8.57
C LYS A 39 6.09 -5.19 7.80
N CYS A 40 6.03 -5.56 6.53
CA CYS A 40 7.19 -5.71 5.67
C CYS A 40 7.98 -4.41 5.47
N TYR A 41 7.29 -3.26 5.29
CA TYR A 41 7.93 -1.95 5.21
C TYR A 41 8.56 -1.52 6.53
N ARG A 42 7.91 -1.80 7.66
CA ARG A 42 8.48 -1.52 8.99
C ARG A 42 9.74 -2.32 9.27
N GLU A 43 9.73 -3.63 9.01
CA GLU A 43 10.94 -4.46 9.13
C GLU A 43 12.07 -3.99 8.18
N MET A 44 11.72 -3.53 6.98
CA MET A 44 12.69 -2.97 6.04
C MET A 44 13.26 -1.64 6.55
N HIS A 45 12.44 -0.77 7.13
CA HIS A 45 12.86 0.50 7.71
C HIS A 45 13.88 0.27 8.83
N ASP A 46 13.58 -0.64 9.75
CA ASP A 46 14.44 -0.95 10.92
C ASP A 46 15.84 -1.44 10.55
N THR A 47 16.01 -1.92 9.31
CA THR A 47 17.28 -2.46 8.79
C THR A 47 17.92 -1.58 7.70
N THR A 48 17.27 -0.50 7.28
CA THR A 48 17.77 0.42 6.26
C THR A 48 18.36 1.67 6.91
N THR A 49 19.52 2.12 6.44
CA THR A 49 20.21 3.32 6.95
C THR A 49 20.47 4.35 5.85
N GLY A 50 20.75 5.59 6.24
CA GLY A 50 21.08 6.68 5.32
C GLY A 50 19.89 7.18 4.51
N GLU A 51 20.14 7.74 3.33
CA GLU A 51 19.10 8.35 2.47
C GLU A 51 17.99 7.36 2.08
N LEU A 52 18.31 6.07 2.00
CA LEU A 52 17.30 5.04 1.70
C LEU A 52 16.29 4.89 2.84
N ALA A 53 16.66 5.12 4.10
CA ALA A 53 15.72 5.03 5.22
C ALA A 53 14.59 6.05 5.09
N GLU A 54 14.90 7.25 4.59
CA GLU A 54 13.93 8.31 4.28
C GLU A 54 12.95 7.92 3.16
N ILE A 55 13.39 7.09 2.21
CA ILE A 55 12.51 6.53 1.17
C ILE A 55 11.61 5.45 1.79
N VAL A 56 12.17 4.57 2.61
CA VAL A 56 11.39 3.47 3.22
C VAL A 56 10.34 4.00 4.19
N ILE A 57 10.63 5.02 5.00
CA ILE A 57 9.64 5.62 5.92
C ILE A 57 8.49 6.28 5.14
N LYS A 58 8.78 6.92 3.99
CA LYS A 58 7.73 7.45 3.11
C LYS A 58 6.85 6.32 2.57
N ASN A 59 7.44 5.23 2.09
CA ASN A 59 6.68 4.07 1.61
C ASN A 59 5.83 3.43 2.73
N LEU A 60 6.36 3.33 3.96
CA LEU A 60 5.60 2.86 5.11
C LEU A 60 4.38 3.75 5.40
N ASN A 61 4.56 5.08 5.36
CA ASN A 61 3.45 6.02 5.53
C ASN A 61 2.40 5.91 4.42
N PHE A 62 2.83 5.67 3.17
CA PHE A 62 1.91 5.40 2.05
C PHE A 62 1.15 4.08 2.25
N ALA A 63 1.81 3.01 2.69
CA ALA A 63 1.15 1.75 2.99
C ALA A 63 0.11 1.89 4.11
N GLN A 64 0.39 2.70 5.14
CA GLN A 64 -0.57 3.01 6.19
C GLN A 64 -1.77 3.79 5.65
N ALA A 65 -1.54 4.80 4.81
CA ALA A 65 -2.64 5.57 4.20
C ALA A 65 -3.56 4.71 3.30
N HIS A 66 -3.00 3.72 2.59
CA HIS A 66 -3.80 2.74 1.85
C HIS A 66 -4.67 1.90 2.79
N PHE A 67 -4.09 1.45 3.91
CA PHE A 67 -4.80 0.64 4.92
C PHE A 67 -5.93 1.42 5.55
N ASP A 68 -5.69 2.65 5.97
CA ASP A 68 -6.69 3.51 6.60
C ASP A 68 -7.86 3.78 5.63
N LEU A 69 -7.57 3.97 4.33
CA LEU A 69 -8.61 4.13 3.32
C LEU A 69 -9.42 2.84 3.14
N LEU A 70 -8.74 1.68 3.08
CA LEU A 70 -9.41 0.39 2.97
C LEU A 70 -10.25 0.10 4.21
N GLU A 71 -9.78 0.43 5.40
CA GLU A 71 -10.54 0.28 6.65
C GLU A 71 -11.80 1.17 6.63
N ARG A 72 -11.68 2.39 6.12
CA ARG A 72 -12.80 3.35 6.06
C ARG A 72 -13.84 3.03 4.99
N LEU A 73 -13.41 2.64 3.79
CA LEU A 73 -14.29 2.50 2.62
C LEU A 73 -14.45 1.05 2.12
N GLY A 74 -13.69 0.11 2.69
CA GLY A 74 -13.71 -1.31 2.31
C GLY A 74 -13.04 -1.66 0.98
N ARG A 75 -12.75 -0.65 0.14
CA ARG A 75 -12.16 -0.80 -1.20
C ARG A 75 -11.57 0.53 -1.69
N PHE A 76 -11.00 0.56 -2.89
CA PHE A 76 -10.46 1.76 -3.52
C PHE A 76 -11.45 2.36 -4.54
N PRO A 77 -12.10 3.50 -4.24
CA PRO A 77 -13.17 4.03 -5.09
C PRO A 77 -12.71 4.45 -6.49
N HIS A 78 -11.44 4.82 -6.67
CA HIS A 78 -10.87 5.13 -7.98
C HIS A 78 -10.99 3.96 -8.98
N ARG A 79 -11.09 2.72 -8.47
CA ARG A 79 -11.26 1.52 -9.30
C ARG A 79 -12.72 1.21 -9.63
N ASN A 80 -13.68 1.93 -9.04
CA ASN A 80 -15.10 1.60 -9.18
C ASN A 80 -15.57 1.62 -10.63
N ALA A 81 -15.26 2.68 -11.38
CA ALA A 81 -15.64 2.79 -12.79
C ALA A 81 -15.02 1.66 -13.65
N ALA A 82 -13.73 1.39 -13.47
CA ALA A 82 -13.02 0.35 -14.20
C ALA A 82 -13.54 -1.07 -13.90
N LEU A 83 -14.07 -1.29 -12.70
CA LEU A 83 -14.61 -2.57 -12.23
C LEU A 83 -16.15 -2.65 -12.33
N GLY A 84 -16.81 -1.66 -12.93
CA GLY A 84 -18.28 -1.63 -13.07
C GLY A 84 -19.04 -1.51 -11.74
N ARG A 85 -18.41 -0.97 -10.70
CA ARG A 85 -18.99 -0.81 -9.36
C ARG A 85 -19.65 0.56 -9.23
N VAL A 86 -20.81 0.61 -8.58
CA VAL A 86 -21.46 1.87 -8.20
C VAL A 86 -20.83 2.39 -6.91
N SER A 87 -20.43 3.67 -6.91
CA SER A 87 -19.88 4.35 -5.73
C SER A 87 -20.97 4.71 -4.73
N THR A 88 -20.68 4.55 -3.44
CA THR A 88 -21.53 5.06 -2.34
C THR A 88 -21.39 6.57 -2.18
N ALA A 89 -22.24 7.19 -1.35
CA ALA A 89 -22.13 8.61 -1.03
C ALA A 89 -20.77 8.97 -0.40
N ASP A 90 -20.27 8.14 0.53
CA ASP A 90 -18.97 8.35 1.19
C ASP A 90 -17.80 8.19 0.22
N GLU A 91 -17.91 7.24 -0.70
CA GLU A 91 -16.92 7.05 -1.77
C GLU A 91 -16.91 8.23 -2.75
N LEU A 92 -18.08 8.76 -3.12
CA LEU A 92 -18.19 9.95 -3.95
C LEU A 92 -17.64 11.20 -3.24
N ALA A 93 -17.94 11.36 -1.94
CA ALA A 93 -17.38 12.44 -1.13
C ALA A 93 -15.85 12.35 -1.07
N PHE A 94 -15.29 11.14 -0.93
CA PHE A 94 -13.86 10.91 -1.00
C PHE A 94 -13.28 11.26 -2.38
N LEU A 95 -13.88 10.77 -3.47
CA LEU A 95 -13.44 11.04 -4.84
C LEU A 95 -13.47 12.53 -5.21
N ASN A 96 -14.43 13.28 -4.65
CA ASN A 96 -14.56 14.73 -4.87
C ASN A 96 -13.67 15.58 -3.94
N SER A 97 -13.05 14.97 -2.93
CA SER A 97 -12.11 15.66 -2.05
C SER A 97 -10.73 15.78 -2.72
N GLN A 98 -9.94 16.79 -2.35
CA GLN A 98 -8.51 16.85 -2.72
C GLN A 98 -7.64 15.91 -1.86
N ALA A 99 -8.23 14.84 -1.32
CA ALA A 99 -7.52 13.88 -0.49
C ALA A 99 -6.50 13.09 -1.31
N ASN A 100 -5.68 12.30 -0.59
CA ASN A 100 -4.59 11.54 -1.18
C ASN A 100 -5.14 10.53 -2.21
N ASN A 101 -4.94 10.83 -3.50
CA ASN A 101 -5.48 10.04 -4.62
C ASN A 101 -4.53 8.94 -5.11
N PHE A 102 -3.37 8.75 -4.45
CA PHE A 102 -2.38 7.73 -4.81
C PHE A 102 -1.99 7.72 -6.30
N GLY A 103 -1.99 8.90 -6.93
CA GLY A 103 -1.69 9.06 -8.36
C GLY A 103 -2.82 8.64 -9.32
N GLN A 104 -4.00 8.30 -8.82
CA GLN A 104 -5.18 7.92 -9.60
C GLN A 104 -6.12 9.12 -9.75
N ARG A 105 -6.00 9.83 -10.89
CA ARG A 105 -6.94 10.87 -11.34
C ARG A 105 -7.80 10.34 -12.47
#